data_AF-A0AAU1B9T8-F1
#
_entry.id   AF-A0AAU1B9T8-F1
#
_cell.length_a   1.000
_cell.length_b   1.000
_cell.length_c   1.000
_cell.angle_alpha   90.00
_cell.angle_beta   90.00
_cell.angle_gamma   90.00
#
_symmetry.space_group_name_H-M   'P 1'
#
loop_
_entity.id
_entity.type
_entity.pdbx_description
1 polymer ?
#
loop_
_entity_poly.entity_id
_entity_poly.type
_entity_poly.pdbx_seq_one_letter_code
_entity_poly.pdbx_strand_id
1 'polypeptide(L)'
;MSMSTRGSGGSPVATGPAQVFGDLREVAERVRRGLEAEIPESSQDLPADRAPAGQIGEFARQERARVLTAGVSGLEKLAAGRADEVNDDEYFGVEAIVLLEGRPALLIQGRDFPSQQGDWAVLDGQRAGIRESIARVGRVEVTGHPSLDWLGTAFLVGHDVVMTNRHVAVEFAQGDGAGWSFRPGMAARLDLAEELSAVPGDASLEFTITEVVGIHPDLDMALLRIDAAGDGRAPATPLAVAADPPADVPGRPVYVIGYPAEDGRRNEPEAMRRIFMDVYNVKRLQPGTTTGLVPGELTVKHDCSTLGGNSGSPVLDLVDHRVLGLHYGGRYGFGNYAVPLWELVDDPLLGRAQVNWV
;
A
#
# COMPACT_ATOMS: atom_id res chain seq x y z
N MET A 1 -11.61 -22.19 -41.39
CA MET A 1 -11.25 -22.84 -40.12
C MET A 1 -10.20 -21.97 -39.45
N SER A 2 -10.64 -21.09 -38.55
CA SER A 2 -9.82 -20.15 -37.80
C SER A 2 -9.80 -20.64 -36.37
N MET A 3 -8.64 -21.14 -35.91
CA MET A 3 -8.44 -21.48 -34.50
C MET A 3 -8.47 -20.20 -33.68
N SER A 4 -9.50 -20.09 -32.85
CA SER A 4 -9.64 -19.09 -31.80
C SER A 4 -8.56 -19.32 -30.75
N THR A 5 -7.64 -18.36 -30.62
CA THR A 5 -6.69 -18.26 -29.51
C THR A 5 -7.49 -17.98 -28.23
N ARG A 6 -7.51 -18.96 -27.32
CA ARG A 6 -8.01 -18.81 -25.96
C ARG A 6 -7.25 -17.65 -25.29
N GLY A 7 -7.99 -16.73 -24.68
CA GLY A 7 -7.41 -15.65 -23.88
C GLY A 7 -6.63 -16.23 -22.72
N SER A 8 -5.32 -16.06 -22.74
CA SER A 8 -4.45 -16.24 -21.58
C SER A 8 -4.81 -15.16 -20.56
N GLY A 9 -5.32 -15.56 -19.39
CA GLY A 9 -5.33 -14.70 -18.22
C GLY A 9 -3.90 -14.23 -17.96
N GLY A 10 -3.66 -12.93 -18.10
CA GLY A 10 -2.35 -12.35 -17.80
C GLY A 10 -2.07 -12.41 -16.30
N SER A 11 -0.80 -12.49 -15.93
CA SER A 11 -0.37 -12.54 -14.54
C SER A 11 -0.89 -11.32 -13.73
N PRO A 12 -1.35 -11.52 -12.48
CA PRO A 12 -1.70 -10.46 -11.52
C PRO A 12 -0.56 -9.49 -11.22
N VAL A 13 0.67 -10.00 -11.31
CA VAL A 13 1.85 -9.31 -10.83
C VAL A 13 2.57 -8.68 -12.02
N ALA A 14 2.79 -7.37 -11.95
CA ALA A 14 3.46 -6.60 -12.98
C ALA A 14 4.95 -7.01 -13.19
N THR A 15 5.52 -7.66 -12.18
CA THR A 15 6.94 -8.01 -12.08
C THR A 15 7.07 -9.54 -11.96
N GLY A 16 7.89 -10.16 -12.80
CA GLY A 16 8.06 -11.62 -12.80
C GLY A 16 8.74 -12.13 -11.52
N PRO A 17 8.54 -13.39 -11.10
CA PRO A 17 9.09 -13.91 -9.83
C PRO A 17 10.61 -13.74 -9.69
N ALA A 18 11.36 -13.94 -10.77
CA ALA A 18 12.82 -13.80 -10.80
C ALA A 18 13.31 -12.33 -10.74
N GLN A 19 12.42 -11.37 -10.96
CA GLN A 19 12.69 -9.94 -10.76
C GLN A 19 12.29 -9.48 -9.35
N VAL A 20 11.41 -10.24 -8.68
CA VAL A 20 10.94 -9.94 -7.33
C VAL A 20 11.88 -10.51 -6.27
N PHE A 21 12.38 -11.73 -6.47
CA PHE A 21 13.16 -12.47 -5.49
C PHE A 21 14.62 -12.61 -5.92
N GLY A 22 15.54 -12.44 -4.96
CA GLY A 22 16.98 -12.65 -5.18
C GLY A 22 17.34 -14.12 -5.41
N ASP A 23 16.71 -15.04 -4.68
CA ASP A 23 16.90 -16.50 -4.81
C ASP A 23 15.56 -17.24 -4.68
N LEU A 24 15.07 -17.76 -5.80
CA LEU A 24 13.80 -18.51 -5.85
C LEU A 24 13.82 -19.80 -5.02
N ARG A 25 14.98 -20.46 -4.85
CA ARG A 25 15.10 -21.68 -4.05
C ARG A 25 15.01 -21.36 -2.56
N GLU A 26 15.67 -20.29 -2.13
CA GLU A 26 15.60 -19.85 -0.75
C GLU A 26 14.16 -19.51 -0.35
N VAL A 27 13.43 -18.82 -1.24
CA VAL A 27 12.00 -18.52 -1.03
C VAL A 27 11.17 -19.79 -0.96
N ALA A 28 11.38 -20.74 -1.88
CA ALA A 28 10.70 -22.03 -1.87
C ALA A 28 10.92 -22.80 -0.54
N GLU A 29 12.16 -22.87 -0.06
CA GLU A 29 12.50 -23.49 1.23
C GLU A 29 11.84 -22.76 2.42
N ARG A 30 11.81 -21.42 2.41
CA ARG A 30 11.19 -20.64 3.48
C ARG A 30 9.68 -20.88 3.54
N VAL A 31 9.00 -20.81 2.40
CA VAL A 31 7.55 -21.08 2.32
C VAL A 31 7.25 -22.52 2.74
N ARG A 32 8.06 -23.49 2.30
CA ARG A 32 7.92 -24.90 2.73
C ARG A 32 8.04 -25.05 4.23
N ARG A 33 9.08 -24.48 4.85
CA ARG A 33 9.23 -24.52 6.32
C ARG A 33 8.06 -23.86 7.04
N GLY A 34 7.51 -22.76 6.49
CA GLY A 34 6.31 -22.12 7.02
C GLY A 34 5.09 -23.05 6.97
N LEU A 35 4.86 -23.72 5.85
CA LEU A 35 3.80 -24.72 5.70
C LEU A 35 3.99 -25.90 6.67
N GLU A 36 5.21 -26.40 6.82
CA GLU A 36 5.52 -27.49 7.77
C GLU A 36 5.30 -27.06 9.23
N ALA A 37 5.66 -25.82 9.58
CA ALA A 37 5.42 -25.28 10.92
C ALA A 37 3.93 -25.01 11.22
N GLU A 38 3.14 -24.66 10.21
CA GLU A 38 1.67 -24.58 10.31
C GLU A 38 1.01 -25.96 10.49
N ILE A 39 1.70 -27.04 10.08
CA ILE A 39 1.25 -28.43 10.18
C ILE A 39 2.15 -29.16 11.20
N PRO A 40 2.24 -28.73 12.49
CA PRO A 40 1.45 -29.39 13.54
C PRO A 40 1.27 -28.58 14.86
N GLU A 41 0.05 -28.14 15.22
CA GLU A 41 -0.31 -27.90 16.65
C GLU A 41 -1.82 -27.77 16.98
N SER A 42 -2.76 -28.13 16.08
CA SER A 42 -4.21 -27.98 16.34
C SER A 42 -5.02 -29.28 16.24
N SER A 43 -4.52 -30.39 16.79
CA SER A 43 -5.33 -31.58 17.06
C SER A 43 -6.11 -31.48 18.37
N GLN A 44 -6.53 -30.27 18.77
CA GLN A 44 -7.50 -30.07 19.84
C GLN A 44 -8.85 -29.74 19.21
N ASP A 45 -9.72 -30.74 19.20
CA ASP A 45 -11.11 -30.64 18.74
C ASP A 45 -11.82 -29.46 19.41
N LEU A 46 -12.25 -28.48 18.62
CA LEU A 46 -13.14 -27.43 19.09
C LEU A 46 -14.55 -28.02 19.35
N PRO A 47 -15.24 -27.60 20.41
CA PRO A 47 -16.57 -28.12 20.74
C PRO A 47 -17.57 -27.93 19.60
N ALA A 48 -18.47 -28.91 19.46
CA ALA A 48 -19.34 -29.14 18.29
C ALA A 48 -20.42 -28.05 18.04
N ASP A 49 -20.41 -26.93 18.78
CA ASP A 49 -21.42 -25.87 18.67
C ASP A 49 -21.04 -24.71 17.72
N ARG A 50 -19.83 -24.73 17.12
CA ARG A 50 -19.34 -23.72 16.14
C ARG A 50 -19.11 -24.26 14.72
N ALA A 51 -19.86 -25.29 14.32
CA ALA A 51 -19.59 -26.10 13.12
C ALA A 51 -19.44 -25.35 11.78
N PRO A 52 -20.20 -24.28 11.43
CA PRO A 52 -20.07 -23.68 10.10
C PRO A 52 -18.80 -22.83 9.92
N ALA A 53 -18.48 -21.97 10.90
CA ALA A 53 -17.33 -21.07 10.81
C ALA A 53 -16.00 -21.81 10.98
N GLY A 54 -15.97 -22.85 11.80
CA GLY A 54 -14.79 -23.72 11.97
C GLY A 54 -14.44 -24.49 10.69
N GLN A 55 -15.44 -25.06 10.01
CA GLN A 55 -15.27 -25.80 8.77
C GLN A 55 -14.84 -24.89 7.60
N ILE A 56 -15.39 -23.66 7.51
CA ILE A 56 -14.96 -22.67 6.52
C ILE A 56 -13.49 -22.27 6.75
N GLY A 57 -13.10 -22.05 8.01
CA GLY A 57 -11.71 -21.70 8.35
C GLY A 57 -10.71 -22.84 8.08
N GLU A 58 -11.12 -24.09 8.29
CA GLU A 58 -10.30 -25.27 7.98
C GLU A 58 -10.14 -25.48 6.47
N PHE A 59 -11.23 -25.35 5.71
CA PHE A 59 -11.19 -25.42 4.25
C PHE A 59 -10.30 -24.32 3.65
N ALA A 60 -10.41 -23.08 4.15
CA ALA A 60 -9.56 -21.98 3.71
C ALA A 60 -8.06 -22.24 4.01
N ARG A 61 -7.74 -22.83 5.17
CA ARG A 61 -6.36 -23.23 5.50
C ARG A 61 -5.84 -24.33 4.57
N GLN A 62 -6.65 -25.35 4.30
CA GLN A 62 -6.27 -26.43 3.39
C GLN A 62 -6.05 -25.92 1.96
N GLU A 63 -6.93 -25.04 1.46
CA GLU A 63 -6.79 -24.46 0.13
C GLU A 63 -5.56 -23.55 0.05
N ARG A 64 -5.29 -22.74 1.08
CA ARG A 64 -4.04 -21.98 1.18
C ARG A 64 -2.82 -22.89 1.12
N ALA A 65 -2.79 -23.96 1.92
CA ALA A 65 -1.67 -24.89 1.95
C ALA A 65 -1.44 -25.56 0.59
N ARG A 66 -2.53 -25.96 -0.11
CA ARG A 66 -2.48 -26.52 -1.46
C ARG A 66 -1.85 -25.54 -2.45
N VAL A 67 -2.34 -24.30 -2.48
CA VAL A 67 -1.84 -23.26 -3.40
C VAL A 67 -0.37 -22.96 -3.15
N LEU A 68 0.03 -22.78 -1.89
CA LEU A 68 1.43 -22.50 -1.56
C LEU A 68 2.34 -23.70 -1.86
N THR A 69 1.87 -24.93 -1.68
CA THR A 69 2.60 -26.15 -2.07
C THR A 69 2.83 -26.19 -3.59
N ALA A 70 1.80 -25.89 -4.38
CA ALA A 70 1.93 -25.77 -5.84
C ALA A 70 2.90 -24.65 -6.22
N GLY A 71 2.84 -23.52 -5.52
CA GLY A 71 3.76 -22.41 -5.72
C GLY A 71 5.21 -22.75 -5.43
N VAL A 72 5.48 -23.50 -4.35
CA VAL A 72 6.82 -24.01 -4.02
C VAL A 72 7.36 -24.88 -5.16
N SER A 73 6.55 -25.82 -5.68
CA SER A 73 6.92 -26.65 -6.84
C SER A 73 7.22 -25.79 -8.08
N GLY A 74 6.38 -24.77 -8.35
CA GLY A 74 6.57 -23.83 -9.44
C GLY A 74 7.88 -23.03 -9.31
N LEU A 75 8.19 -22.50 -8.11
CA LEU A 75 9.44 -21.79 -7.85
C LEU A 75 10.67 -22.67 -8.07
N GLU A 76 10.63 -23.94 -7.64
CA GLU A 76 11.74 -24.88 -7.85
C GLU A 76 11.96 -25.21 -9.33
N LYS A 77 10.88 -25.36 -10.11
CA LYS A 77 10.95 -25.54 -11.57
C LYS A 77 11.55 -24.32 -12.25
N LEU A 78 11.09 -23.11 -11.89
CA LEU A 78 11.64 -21.85 -12.40
C LEU A 78 13.13 -21.71 -12.05
N ALA A 79 13.52 -22.01 -10.81
CA ALA A 79 14.91 -21.98 -10.35
C ALA A 79 15.81 -23.04 -11.03
N ALA A 80 15.23 -24.07 -11.63
CA ALA A 80 15.91 -25.08 -12.42
C ALA A 80 15.91 -24.78 -13.92
N GLY A 81 15.34 -23.65 -14.35
CA GLY A 81 15.20 -23.29 -15.77
C GLY A 81 14.12 -24.07 -16.52
N ARG A 82 13.19 -24.71 -15.82
CA ARG A 82 12.11 -25.57 -16.36
C ARG A 82 10.78 -24.82 -16.43
N ALA A 83 10.79 -23.59 -16.96
CA ALA A 83 9.61 -22.72 -16.99
C ALA A 83 8.46 -23.26 -17.86
N ASP A 84 8.78 -24.09 -18.86
CA ASP A 84 7.86 -24.80 -19.73
C ASP A 84 7.16 -26.00 -19.05
N GLU A 85 7.68 -26.46 -17.91
CA GLU A 85 7.09 -27.54 -17.10
C GLU A 85 6.17 -27.04 -15.98
N VAL A 86 6.05 -25.72 -15.81
CA VAL A 86 5.18 -25.10 -14.79
C VAL A 86 3.74 -25.13 -15.30
N ASN A 87 2.84 -25.79 -14.56
CA ASN A 87 1.43 -25.86 -14.90
C ASN A 87 0.63 -24.67 -14.32
N ASP A 88 -0.65 -24.56 -14.66
CA ASP A 88 -1.51 -23.43 -14.25
C ASP A 88 -1.64 -23.29 -12.72
N ASP A 89 -1.81 -24.39 -11.98
CA ASP A 89 -1.90 -24.39 -10.51
C ASP A 89 -0.59 -23.92 -9.87
N GLU A 90 0.54 -24.31 -10.46
CA GLU A 90 1.88 -23.91 -10.00
C GLU A 90 2.17 -22.44 -10.33
N TYR A 91 1.77 -21.95 -11.51
CA TYR A 91 1.86 -20.53 -11.85
C TYR A 91 1.04 -19.68 -10.88
N PHE A 92 -0.21 -20.07 -10.63
CA PHE A 92 -1.07 -19.39 -9.67
C PHE A 92 -0.49 -19.43 -8.24
N GLY A 93 0.09 -20.56 -7.83
CA GLY A 93 0.78 -20.69 -6.56
C GLY A 93 2.03 -19.80 -6.46
N VAL A 94 2.82 -19.70 -7.54
CA VAL A 94 4.00 -18.83 -7.60
C VAL A 94 3.58 -17.37 -7.46
N GLU A 95 2.52 -16.96 -8.15
CA GLU A 95 1.96 -15.60 -8.03
C GLU A 95 1.50 -15.32 -6.60
N ALA A 96 0.84 -16.28 -5.96
CA ALA A 96 0.47 -16.15 -4.55
C ALA A 96 1.70 -15.96 -3.64
N ILE A 97 2.80 -16.69 -3.88
CA ILE A 97 4.04 -16.53 -3.12
C ILE A 97 4.69 -15.16 -3.40
N VAL A 98 4.73 -14.73 -4.66
CA VAL A 98 5.21 -13.38 -5.02
C VAL A 98 4.46 -12.30 -4.26
N LEU A 99 3.14 -12.43 -4.16
CA LEU A 99 2.29 -11.49 -3.45
C LEU A 99 2.46 -11.54 -1.92
N LEU A 100 2.69 -12.72 -1.34
CA LEU A 100 2.81 -12.91 0.11
C LEU A 100 4.22 -12.61 0.65
N GLU A 101 5.25 -13.08 -0.05
CA GLU A 101 6.64 -12.97 0.38
C GLU A 101 7.36 -11.81 -0.30
N GLY A 102 7.02 -11.54 -1.56
CA GLY A 102 7.71 -10.57 -2.40
C GLY A 102 7.17 -9.16 -2.22
N ARG A 103 5.86 -9.00 -2.09
CA ARG A 103 5.19 -7.70 -1.91
C ARG A 103 4.15 -7.75 -0.79
N PRO A 104 4.55 -8.03 0.45
CA PRO A 104 3.60 -8.14 1.56
C PRO A 104 2.87 -6.81 1.82
N ALA A 105 1.68 -6.90 2.41
CA ALA A 105 0.98 -5.76 2.99
C ALA A 105 0.96 -5.91 4.51
N LEU A 106 2.02 -5.43 5.16
CA LEU A 106 2.27 -5.64 6.58
C LEU A 106 1.33 -4.80 7.43
N LEU A 107 0.72 -5.43 8.44
CA LEU A 107 -0.11 -4.75 9.42
C LEU A 107 0.76 -3.80 10.26
N ILE A 108 0.29 -2.57 10.42
CA ILE A 108 0.84 -1.65 11.40
C ILE A 108 -0.03 -1.72 12.66
N GLN A 109 0.63 -1.89 13.80
CA GLN A 109 0.02 -1.95 15.12
C GLN A 109 0.94 -1.32 16.17
N GLY A 110 0.39 -0.44 17.01
CA GLY A 110 1.18 0.29 18.00
C GLY A 110 2.25 1.17 17.36
N ARG A 111 1.99 1.73 16.17
CA ARG A 111 2.95 2.47 15.32
C ARG A 111 4.17 1.66 14.92
N ASP A 112 4.02 0.34 14.81
CA ASP A 112 5.10 -0.59 14.48
C ASP A 112 4.62 -1.71 13.56
N PHE A 113 5.53 -2.51 13.01
CA PHE A 113 5.23 -3.60 12.08
C PHE A 113 5.91 -4.92 12.51
N PRO A 114 5.42 -6.11 12.14
CA PRO A 114 6.07 -7.37 12.51
C PRO A 114 7.49 -7.47 11.93
N SER A 115 8.41 -8.17 12.60
CA SER A 115 9.73 -8.46 12.03
C SER A 115 9.62 -9.30 10.76
N GLN A 116 10.52 -9.04 9.82
CA GLN A 116 10.51 -9.58 8.48
C GLN A 116 11.69 -10.51 8.26
N GLN A 117 11.60 -11.33 7.22
CA GLN A 117 12.62 -12.29 6.84
C GLN A 117 12.90 -12.20 5.34
N GLY A 118 13.95 -12.89 4.87
CA GLY A 118 14.33 -12.89 3.46
C GLY A 118 14.65 -11.48 2.95
N ASP A 119 14.21 -11.19 1.73
CA ASP A 119 14.47 -9.91 1.06
C ASP A 119 13.96 -8.70 1.83
N TRP A 120 12.93 -8.87 2.68
CA TRP A 120 12.39 -7.80 3.52
C TRP A 120 12.97 -7.71 4.92
N ALA A 121 13.93 -8.55 5.30
CA ALA A 121 14.66 -8.42 6.57
C ALA A 121 15.36 -7.04 6.72
N VAL A 122 15.64 -6.38 5.59
CA VAL A 122 16.13 -5.00 5.55
C VAL A 122 15.21 -4.00 6.28
N LEU A 123 13.89 -4.26 6.31
CA LEU A 123 12.93 -3.41 7.00
C LEU A 123 13.22 -3.33 8.50
N ASP A 124 13.70 -4.42 9.13
CA ASP A 124 14.09 -4.40 10.54
C ASP A 124 15.29 -3.49 10.80
N GLY A 125 16.25 -3.42 9.87
CA GLY A 125 17.38 -2.48 9.94
C GLY A 125 16.95 -1.02 9.80
N GLN A 126 15.86 -0.77 9.06
CA GLN A 126 15.30 0.56 8.81
C GLN A 126 14.13 0.91 9.75
N ARG A 127 13.84 0.06 10.73
CA ARG A 127 12.63 0.13 11.57
C ARG A 127 12.43 1.49 12.24
N ALA A 128 13.50 2.13 12.71
CA ALA A 128 13.39 3.45 13.35
C ALA A 128 12.87 4.52 12.39
N GLY A 129 13.43 4.63 11.18
CA GLY A 129 12.99 5.60 10.18
C GLY A 129 11.61 5.28 9.59
N ILE A 130 11.28 3.99 9.47
CA ILE A 130 9.93 3.56 9.09
C ILE A 130 8.90 3.96 10.15
N ARG A 131 9.18 3.79 11.45
CA ARG A 131 8.28 4.24 12.53
C ARG A 131 8.04 5.75 12.50
N GLU A 132 9.07 6.53 12.21
CA GLU A 132 8.90 7.97 11.98
C GLU A 132 7.99 8.21 10.77
N SER A 133 8.16 7.47 9.69
CA SER A 133 7.29 7.57 8.52
C SER A 133 5.83 7.25 8.86
N ILE A 134 5.59 6.17 9.59
CA ILE A 134 4.26 5.74 10.05
C ILE A 134 3.58 6.86 10.84
N ALA A 135 4.29 7.57 11.71
CA ALA A 135 3.71 8.62 12.54
C ALA A 135 3.22 9.86 11.76
N ARG A 136 3.48 9.96 10.45
CA ARG A 136 3.19 11.14 9.62
C ARG A 136 2.20 10.89 8.48
N VAL A 137 1.70 9.66 8.37
CA VAL A 137 0.73 9.23 7.35
C VAL A 137 -0.58 8.92 8.02
N GLY A 138 -1.70 9.38 7.47
CA GLY A 138 -3.04 9.21 8.04
C GLY A 138 -4.13 8.96 7.01
N ARG A 139 -5.27 8.47 7.48
CA ARG A 139 -6.48 8.27 6.68
C ARG A 139 -7.25 9.58 6.62
N VAL A 140 -7.75 9.92 5.44
CA VAL A 140 -8.61 11.09 5.24
C VAL A 140 -10.04 10.66 5.53
N GLU A 141 -10.50 11.02 6.72
CA GLU A 141 -11.84 10.81 7.22
C GLU A 141 -12.76 11.96 6.80
N VAL A 142 -14.04 11.69 6.61
CA VAL A 142 -15.05 12.68 6.25
C VAL A 142 -16.33 12.53 7.04
N THR A 143 -17.07 13.63 7.17
CA THR A 143 -18.44 13.65 7.71
C THR A 143 -19.34 14.39 6.74
N GLY A 144 -20.58 13.92 6.58
CA GLY A 144 -21.56 14.50 5.64
C GLY A 144 -21.51 13.91 4.23
N HIS A 145 -20.56 13.02 3.94
CA HIS A 145 -20.49 12.32 2.66
C HIS A 145 -21.65 11.31 2.54
N PRO A 146 -22.30 11.16 1.37
CA PRO A 146 -23.50 10.35 1.23
C PRO A 146 -23.31 8.85 1.45
N SER A 147 -22.07 8.33 1.33
CA SER A 147 -21.83 6.89 1.29
C SER A 147 -20.49 6.40 1.86
N LEU A 148 -19.64 7.29 2.35
CA LEU A 148 -18.26 6.95 2.77
C LEU A 148 -17.92 7.72 4.03
N ASP A 149 -17.28 7.06 4.98
CA ASP A 149 -16.78 7.72 6.20
C ASP A 149 -15.32 8.18 6.05
N TRP A 150 -14.64 7.72 5.01
CA TRP A 150 -13.25 8.06 4.67
C TRP A 150 -13.02 7.89 3.16
N LEU A 151 -11.95 8.50 2.64
CA LEU A 151 -11.76 8.65 1.18
C LEU A 151 -10.39 8.20 0.66
N GLY A 152 -9.35 8.23 1.49
CA GLY A 152 -8.00 7.92 1.04
C GLY A 152 -6.95 8.13 2.12
N THR A 153 -5.71 8.32 1.68
CA THR A 153 -4.53 8.54 2.52
C THR A 153 -4.00 9.97 2.32
N ALA A 154 -3.40 10.55 3.36
CA ALA A 154 -2.64 11.78 3.27
C ALA A 154 -1.42 11.74 4.19
N PHE A 155 -0.43 12.60 3.95
CA PHE A 155 0.78 12.64 4.76
C PHE A 155 1.32 14.05 4.97
N LEU A 156 1.95 14.28 6.12
CA LEU A 156 2.52 15.58 6.49
C LEU A 156 3.71 15.92 5.59
N VAL A 157 3.61 17.04 4.88
CA VAL A 157 4.65 17.58 3.97
C VAL A 157 5.13 18.96 4.37
N GLY A 158 4.38 19.67 5.21
CA GLY A 158 4.77 20.94 5.82
C GLY A 158 4.39 20.96 7.30
N HIS A 159 4.66 22.07 7.98
CA HIS A 159 4.40 22.21 9.43
C HIS A 159 2.97 21.83 9.84
N ASP A 160 1.98 22.27 9.07
CA ASP A 160 0.55 22.02 9.27
C ASP A 160 -0.14 21.66 7.94
N VAL A 161 0.63 21.20 6.96
CA VAL A 161 0.14 20.88 5.62
C VAL A 161 0.33 19.41 5.31
N VAL A 162 -0.74 18.77 4.84
CA VAL A 162 -0.72 17.41 4.30
C VAL A 162 -0.92 17.40 2.80
N MET A 163 -0.31 16.42 2.15
CA MET A 163 -0.51 16.11 0.73
C MET A 163 -1.41 14.89 0.58
N THR A 164 -2.32 14.93 -0.39
CA THR A 164 -3.17 13.81 -0.82
C THR A 164 -3.46 13.92 -2.32
N ASN A 165 -4.29 13.04 -2.89
CA ASN A 165 -4.69 13.17 -4.29
C ASN A 165 -5.80 14.20 -4.50
N ARG A 166 -5.87 14.75 -5.73
CA ARG A 166 -6.98 15.60 -6.15
C ARG A 166 -8.30 14.85 -6.02
N HIS A 167 -8.37 13.62 -6.52
CA HIS A 167 -9.63 12.87 -6.50
C HIS A 167 -10.12 12.54 -5.07
N VAL A 168 -9.25 12.57 -4.07
CA VAL A 168 -9.64 12.48 -2.64
C VAL A 168 -10.23 13.82 -2.19
N ALA A 169 -9.53 14.93 -2.46
CA ALA A 169 -9.93 16.25 -1.98
C ALA A 169 -11.25 16.76 -2.60
N VAL A 170 -11.47 16.51 -3.89
CA VAL A 170 -12.67 17.00 -4.60
C VAL A 170 -13.99 16.37 -4.13
N GLU A 171 -13.95 15.27 -3.37
CA GLU A 171 -15.14 14.65 -2.77
C GLU A 171 -15.73 15.50 -1.64
N PHE A 172 -14.89 16.25 -0.90
CA PHE A 172 -15.33 17.13 0.18
C PHE A 172 -15.09 18.62 -0.09
N ALA A 173 -14.33 18.96 -1.13
CA ALA A 173 -14.05 20.32 -1.55
C ALA A 173 -14.80 20.71 -2.83
N GLN A 174 -14.98 22.01 -3.03
CA GLN A 174 -15.47 22.62 -4.26
C GLN A 174 -14.66 23.89 -4.57
N GLY A 175 -14.42 24.12 -5.86
CA GLY A 175 -13.75 25.33 -6.35
C GLY A 175 -14.76 26.30 -6.95
N ASP A 176 -14.59 27.59 -6.70
CA ASP A 176 -15.43 28.67 -7.25
C ASP A 176 -14.68 29.56 -8.27
N GLY A 177 -13.46 29.16 -8.64
CA GLY A 177 -12.56 29.89 -9.53
C GLY A 177 -11.73 30.97 -8.82
N ALA A 178 -12.08 31.37 -7.60
CA ALA A 178 -11.29 32.27 -6.75
C ALA A 178 -10.50 31.52 -5.66
N GLY A 179 -10.99 30.35 -5.26
CA GLY A 179 -10.32 29.49 -4.29
C GLY A 179 -11.02 28.15 -4.12
N TRP A 180 -10.71 27.48 -3.01
CA TRP A 180 -11.30 26.21 -2.61
C TRP A 180 -12.03 26.37 -1.28
N SER A 181 -13.19 25.73 -1.16
CA SER A 181 -13.98 25.68 0.07
C SER A 181 -14.51 24.27 0.29
N PHE A 182 -14.87 23.95 1.53
CA PHE A 182 -15.61 22.72 1.82
C PHE A 182 -17.00 22.79 1.19
N ARG A 183 -17.46 21.66 0.65
CA ARG A 183 -18.84 21.52 0.21
C ARG A 183 -19.79 21.71 1.40
N PRO A 184 -20.97 22.31 1.21
CA PRO A 184 -21.92 22.49 2.31
C PRO A 184 -22.25 21.18 3.03
N GLY A 185 -22.10 21.19 4.36
CA GLY A 185 -22.36 20.01 5.20
C GLY A 185 -21.23 18.98 5.24
N MET A 186 -20.13 19.19 4.51
CA MET A 186 -18.94 18.34 4.57
C MET A 186 -17.95 18.86 5.61
N ALA A 187 -17.32 17.93 6.32
CA ALA A 187 -16.12 18.16 7.12
C ALA A 187 -15.10 17.03 6.84
N ALA A 188 -13.81 17.29 7.09
CA ALA A 188 -12.77 16.29 6.93
C ALA A 188 -11.76 16.36 8.08
N ARG A 189 -11.16 15.22 8.42
CA ARG A 189 -10.07 15.10 9.40
C ARG A 189 -9.02 14.10 8.91
N LEU A 190 -7.80 14.26 9.39
CA LEU A 190 -6.69 13.33 9.19
C LEU A 190 -6.58 12.44 10.43
N ASP A 191 -6.75 11.14 10.29
CA ASP A 191 -6.56 10.17 11.36
C ASP A 191 -5.21 9.43 11.17
N LEU A 192 -4.23 9.70 12.04
CA LEU A 192 -2.92 9.04 11.98
C LEU A 192 -2.91 7.65 12.62
N ALA A 193 -3.97 7.26 13.34
CA ALA A 193 -3.96 6.15 14.31
C ALA A 193 -4.85 4.95 13.92
N GLU A 194 -5.52 4.99 12.77
CA GLU A 194 -6.38 3.90 12.32
C GLU A 194 -5.59 2.60 11.95
N GLU A 195 -5.12 1.91 12.98
CA GLU A 195 -4.35 0.69 12.96
C GLU A 195 -5.21 -0.51 13.35
N LEU A 196 -4.75 -1.73 13.06
CA LEU A 196 -5.47 -2.93 13.53
C LEU A 196 -5.37 -3.01 15.06
N SER A 197 -6.53 -3.05 15.72
CA SER A 197 -6.66 -2.96 17.19
C SER A 197 -6.43 -1.57 17.79
N ALA A 198 -6.53 -0.50 16.99
CA ALA A 198 -6.62 0.85 17.52
C ALA A 198 -7.81 0.95 18.48
N VAL A 199 -7.64 1.69 19.59
CA VAL A 199 -8.76 2.00 20.48
C VAL A 199 -9.66 2.98 19.73
N PRO A 200 -10.93 2.64 19.43
CA PRO A 200 -11.81 3.55 18.72
C PRO A 200 -11.91 4.88 19.46
N GLY A 201 -11.62 5.99 18.78
CA GLY A 201 -11.70 7.33 19.36
C GLY A 201 -10.49 7.75 20.19
N ASP A 202 -9.28 7.24 19.93
CA ASP A 202 -8.05 7.97 20.32
C ASP A 202 -7.93 9.26 19.49
N ALA A 203 -8.78 10.23 19.83
CA ALA A 203 -8.84 11.55 19.19
C ALA A 203 -7.51 12.31 19.27
N SER A 204 -6.53 11.82 20.05
CA SER A 204 -5.25 12.49 20.26
C SER A 204 -4.28 12.38 19.06
N LEU A 205 -4.72 11.72 17.99
CA LEU A 205 -4.03 11.58 16.71
C LEU A 205 -4.94 11.91 15.51
N GLU A 206 -6.09 12.54 15.76
CA GLU A 206 -6.98 13.06 14.73
C GLU A 206 -6.82 14.58 14.60
N PHE A 207 -6.60 15.07 13.38
CA PHE A 207 -6.42 16.49 13.10
C PHE A 207 -7.49 16.99 12.14
N THR A 208 -8.26 18.01 12.55
CA THR A 208 -9.27 18.61 11.67
C THR A 208 -8.59 19.22 10.45
N ILE A 209 -9.09 18.93 9.25
CA ILE A 209 -8.66 19.62 8.04
C ILE A 209 -9.42 20.94 7.97
N THR A 210 -8.70 22.06 8.02
CA THR A 210 -9.26 23.41 8.19
C THR A 210 -9.29 24.21 6.89
N GLU A 211 -8.43 23.86 5.93
CA GLU A 211 -8.30 24.60 4.67
C GLU A 211 -7.91 23.65 3.54
N VAL A 212 -8.43 23.93 2.33
CA VAL A 212 -7.90 23.38 1.09
C VAL A 212 -6.91 24.40 0.53
N VAL A 213 -5.62 24.24 0.86
CA VAL A 213 -4.54 25.15 0.42
C VAL A 213 -4.51 25.26 -1.10
N GLY A 214 -4.73 24.13 -1.76
CA GLY A 214 -5.00 24.11 -3.19
C GLY A 214 -5.05 22.70 -3.76
N ILE A 215 -5.66 22.60 -4.93
CA ILE A 215 -5.69 21.39 -5.74
C ILE A 215 -4.95 21.71 -7.03
N HIS A 216 -3.97 20.87 -7.37
CA HIS A 216 -3.16 21.07 -8.57
C HIS A 216 -4.06 20.96 -9.82
N PRO A 217 -3.86 21.77 -10.88
CA PRO A 217 -4.71 21.75 -12.09
C PRO A 217 -4.46 20.56 -13.04
N ASP A 218 -3.20 20.10 -13.16
CA ASP A 218 -2.83 19.01 -14.08
C ASP A 218 -2.56 17.66 -13.40
N LEU A 219 -1.93 17.66 -12.22
CA LEU A 219 -1.57 16.45 -11.46
C LEU A 219 -2.62 16.07 -10.42
N ASP A 220 -2.77 14.77 -10.16
CA ASP A 220 -3.70 14.24 -9.17
C ASP A 220 -3.21 14.46 -7.74
N MET A 221 -3.16 15.73 -7.33
CA MET A 221 -2.57 16.20 -6.09
C MET A 221 -3.40 17.33 -5.47
N ALA A 222 -3.50 17.31 -4.16
CA ALA A 222 -4.07 18.36 -3.34
C ALA A 222 -3.23 18.57 -2.07
N LEU A 223 -3.23 19.80 -1.58
CA LEU A 223 -2.60 20.22 -0.34
C LEU A 223 -3.66 20.78 0.59
N LEU A 224 -3.66 20.30 1.83
CA LEU A 224 -4.68 20.56 2.83
C LEU A 224 -4.01 21.03 4.11
N ARG A 225 -4.59 22.02 4.79
CA ARG A 225 -4.13 22.46 6.11
C ARG A 225 -4.86 21.69 7.19
N ILE A 226 -4.12 21.26 8.20
CA ILE A 226 -4.68 20.66 9.40
C ILE A 226 -4.57 21.61 10.59
N ASP A 227 -5.47 21.48 11.56
CA ASP A 227 -5.38 22.21 12.81
C ASP A 227 -4.24 21.64 13.67
N ALA A 228 -3.13 22.37 13.74
CA ALA A 228 -1.97 22.02 14.56
C ALA A 228 -2.15 22.27 16.07
N ALA A 229 -3.30 22.83 16.49
CA ALA A 229 -3.49 23.37 17.84
C ALA A 229 -4.73 22.85 18.59
N GLY A 230 -5.57 22.01 17.98
CA GLY A 230 -6.91 21.66 18.48
C GLY A 230 -6.95 21.01 19.88
N ASP A 231 -5.86 20.40 20.33
CA ASP A 231 -5.75 19.67 21.60
C ASP A 231 -4.40 19.87 22.33
N GLY A 232 -3.60 20.86 21.90
CA GLY A 232 -2.31 21.21 22.51
C GLY A 232 -1.14 20.32 22.09
N ARG A 233 -1.28 19.49 21.04
CA ARG A 233 -0.18 18.71 20.46
C ARG A 233 0.13 19.20 19.05
N ALA A 234 1.37 19.64 18.85
CA ALA A 234 1.85 19.98 17.51
C ALA A 234 1.87 18.73 16.63
N PRO A 235 1.58 18.85 15.32
CA PRO A 235 1.80 17.79 14.36
C PRO A 235 3.24 17.27 14.44
N ALA A 236 3.45 16.01 14.08
CA ALA A 236 4.80 15.49 13.91
C ALA A 236 5.57 16.37 12.90
N THR A 237 6.89 16.45 13.02
CA THR A 237 7.74 17.09 12.00
C THR A 237 7.37 16.54 10.62
N PRO A 238 7.22 17.36 9.57
CA PRO A 238 6.83 16.86 8.26
C PRO A 238 7.81 15.81 7.71
N LEU A 239 7.32 14.95 6.83
CA LEU A 239 8.18 14.06 6.07
C LEU A 239 9.15 14.87 5.22
N ALA A 240 10.36 14.34 5.06
CA ALA A 240 11.36 14.90 4.17
C ALA A 240 10.98 14.52 2.73
N VAL A 241 10.78 15.51 1.85
CA VAL A 241 10.43 15.28 0.44
C VAL A 241 11.69 15.46 -0.40
N ALA A 242 12.01 14.50 -1.26
CA ALA A 242 13.25 14.56 -2.04
C ALA A 242 13.22 15.73 -3.03
N ALA A 243 14.23 16.62 -2.97
CA ALA A 243 14.41 17.69 -3.94
C ALA A 243 15.23 17.24 -5.18
N ASP A 244 15.85 16.06 -5.11
CA ASP A 244 16.66 15.44 -6.15
C ASP A 244 16.08 14.09 -6.58
N PRO A 245 16.29 13.68 -7.85
CA PRO A 245 15.94 12.34 -8.29
C PRO A 245 16.78 11.29 -7.53
N PRO A 246 16.22 10.11 -7.23
CA PRO A 246 17.00 9.01 -6.68
C PRO A 246 18.08 8.57 -7.68
N ALA A 247 19.19 8.03 -7.16
CA ALA A 247 20.33 7.59 -7.99
C ALA A 247 19.94 6.61 -9.09
N ASP A 248 19.02 5.71 -8.78
CA ASP A 248 18.37 4.79 -9.73
C ASP A 248 16.86 4.88 -9.52
N VAL A 249 16.08 4.87 -10.62
CA VAL A 249 14.62 4.75 -10.54
C VAL A 249 14.17 3.29 -10.71
N PRO A 250 14.56 2.54 -11.75
CA PRO A 250 14.18 1.13 -11.83
C PRO A 250 14.89 0.29 -10.77
N GLY A 251 14.14 -0.54 -10.04
CA GLY A 251 14.65 -1.43 -9.00
C GLY A 251 14.97 -0.76 -7.67
N ARG A 252 14.72 0.56 -7.53
CA ARG A 252 14.96 1.26 -6.27
C ARG A 252 14.02 0.72 -5.18
N PRO A 253 14.54 0.25 -4.03
CA PRO A 253 13.70 -0.21 -2.93
C PRO A 253 12.91 0.94 -2.32
N VAL A 254 11.59 0.76 -2.25
CA VAL A 254 10.67 1.74 -1.70
C VAL A 254 9.66 1.07 -0.78
N TYR A 255 8.95 1.86 0.00
CA TYR A 255 7.77 1.39 0.71
C TYR A 255 6.65 2.44 0.64
N VAL A 256 5.43 1.94 0.70
CA VAL A 256 4.21 2.74 0.76
C VAL A 256 3.58 2.54 2.13
N ILE A 257 3.05 3.63 2.69
CA ILE A 257 2.20 3.56 3.89
C ILE A 257 0.81 4.05 3.50
N GLY A 258 -0.22 3.26 3.76
CA GLY A 258 -1.56 3.59 3.33
C GLY A 258 -2.64 2.73 3.95
N TYR A 259 -3.87 2.97 3.50
CA TYR A 259 -5.08 2.33 4.01
C TYR A 259 -5.75 1.55 2.89
N PRO A 260 -5.28 0.33 2.57
CA PRO A 260 -5.90 -0.51 1.57
C PRO A 260 -7.34 -0.87 1.95
N ALA A 261 -8.28 -0.37 1.16
CA ALA A 261 -9.70 -0.57 1.31
C ALA A 261 -10.14 -1.95 0.86
N GLU A 262 -11.22 -2.44 1.48
CA GLU A 262 -11.96 -3.56 0.92
C GLU A 262 -12.65 -3.10 -0.38
N ASP A 263 -12.35 -3.77 -1.49
CA ASP A 263 -13.05 -3.54 -2.76
C ASP A 263 -13.54 -4.87 -3.33
N GLY A 264 -14.78 -5.23 -2.98
CA GLY A 264 -15.44 -6.44 -3.47
C GLY A 264 -15.82 -6.41 -4.96
N ARG A 265 -15.50 -5.33 -5.71
CA ARG A 265 -15.90 -5.16 -7.12
C ARG A 265 -14.73 -5.10 -8.11
N ARG A 266 -13.52 -4.72 -7.68
CA ARG A 266 -12.43 -4.35 -8.61
C ARG A 266 -11.25 -5.33 -8.72
N ASN A 267 -11.13 -6.31 -7.82
CA ASN A 267 -9.94 -7.19 -7.78
C ASN A 267 -10.31 -8.67 -7.81
N GLU A 268 -9.38 -9.53 -8.26
CA GLU A 268 -9.52 -10.97 -8.09
C GLU A 268 -9.59 -11.30 -6.58
N PRO A 269 -10.73 -11.81 -6.07
CA PRO A 269 -10.97 -11.88 -4.64
C PRO A 269 -9.90 -12.70 -3.92
N GLU A 270 -9.45 -13.82 -4.48
CA GLU A 270 -8.51 -14.73 -3.81
C GLU A 270 -7.10 -14.15 -3.63
N ALA A 271 -6.57 -13.45 -4.63
CA ALA A 271 -5.27 -12.80 -4.53
C ALA A 271 -5.26 -11.72 -3.44
N MET A 272 -6.33 -10.93 -3.36
CA MET A 272 -6.45 -9.88 -2.33
C MET A 272 -6.68 -10.44 -0.95
N ARG A 273 -7.50 -11.49 -0.80
CA ARG A 273 -7.64 -12.19 0.48
C ARG A 273 -6.31 -12.68 1.02
N ARG A 274 -5.42 -13.16 0.14
CA ARG A 274 -4.08 -13.61 0.54
C ARG A 274 -3.20 -12.46 0.99
N ILE A 275 -3.05 -11.40 0.18
CA ILE A 275 -2.19 -10.25 0.50
C ILE A 275 -2.64 -9.53 1.77
N PHE A 276 -3.94 -9.27 1.87
CA PHE A 276 -4.53 -8.43 2.91
C PHE A 276 -5.08 -9.25 4.08
N MET A 277 -4.97 -10.60 4.04
CA MET A 277 -5.38 -11.53 5.10
C MET A 277 -6.82 -11.30 5.61
N ASP A 278 -7.73 -10.92 4.70
CA ASP A 278 -9.12 -10.50 5.01
C ASP A 278 -9.26 -9.35 6.02
N VAL A 279 -8.17 -8.62 6.28
CA VAL A 279 -8.17 -7.41 7.10
C VAL A 279 -7.96 -6.22 6.17
N TYR A 280 -8.90 -5.28 6.14
CA TYR A 280 -8.87 -4.11 5.26
C TYR A 280 -9.14 -2.83 6.03
N ASN A 281 -9.01 -1.68 5.35
CA ASN A 281 -9.31 -0.34 5.85
C ASN A 281 -8.37 0.14 6.99
N VAL A 282 -7.40 -0.68 7.41
CA VAL A 282 -6.42 -0.34 8.43
C VAL A 282 -5.09 0.06 7.81
N LYS A 283 -4.29 0.80 8.57
CA LYS A 283 -2.95 1.22 8.17
C LYS A 283 -2.03 0.04 7.88
N ARG A 284 -1.30 0.12 6.76
CA ARG A 284 -0.34 -0.89 6.35
C ARG A 284 0.97 -0.31 5.85
N LEU A 285 2.03 -1.10 6.01
CA LEU A 285 3.34 -0.91 5.39
C LEU A 285 3.45 -1.88 4.21
N GLN A 286 3.64 -1.33 3.01
CA GLN A 286 3.65 -2.08 1.76
C GLN A 286 4.98 -1.87 1.03
N PRO A 287 6.00 -2.68 1.33
CA PRO A 287 7.29 -2.59 0.67
C PRO A 287 7.24 -3.08 -0.78
N GLY A 288 8.14 -2.55 -1.61
CA GLY A 288 8.29 -2.91 -3.02
C GLY A 288 9.46 -2.19 -3.67
N THR A 289 9.38 -2.00 -4.98
CA THR A 289 10.38 -1.27 -5.77
C THR A 289 9.70 -0.34 -6.76
N THR A 290 10.37 0.77 -7.10
CA THR A 290 9.98 1.51 -8.32
C THR A 290 10.44 0.72 -9.54
N THR A 291 9.60 0.66 -10.57
CA THR A 291 9.86 -0.16 -11.77
C THR A 291 10.27 0.67 -13.00
N GLY A 292 10.17 2.00 -12.90
CA GLY A 292 10.65 2.93 -13.92
C GLY A 292 9.76 4.15 -14.08
N LEU A 293 10.21 5.12 -14.87
CA LEU A 293 9.41 6.28 -15.29
C LEU A 293 8.55 5.93 -16.50
N VAL A 294 7.38 6.56 -16.60
CA VAL A 294 6.57 6.52 -17.82
C VAL A 294 7.11 7.59 -18.79
N PRO A 295 7.57 7.22 -20.00
CA PRO A 295 8.11 8.19 -20.94
C PRO A 295 7.08 9.27 -21.32
N GLY A 296 7.46 10.54 -21.17
CA GLY A 296 6.62 11.69 -21.53
C GLY A 296 5.51 12.03 -20.53
N GLU A 297 5.48 11.39 -19.36
CA GLU A 297 4.50 11.65 -18.30
C GLU A 297 5.23 11.94 -16.97
N LEU A 298 4.61 12.75 -16.11
CA LEU A 298 5.06 12.95 -14.72
C LEU A 298 4.58 11.79 -13.84
N THR A 299 5.05 10.59 -14.18
CA THR A 299 4.61 9.34 -13.56
C THR A 299 5.79 8.40 -13.34
N VAL A 300 6.00 7.98 -12.09
CA VAL A 300 6.86 6.85 -11.72
C VAL A 300 6.00 5.63 -11.41
N LYS A 301 6.44 4.46 -11.87
CA LYS A 301 5.80 3.18 -11.57
C LYS A 301 6.43 2.52 -10.36
N HIS A 302 5.64 1.78 -9.58
CA HIS A 302 6.12 0.92 -8.51
C HIS A 302 5.26 -0.35 -8.37
N ASP A 303 5.75 -1.35 -7.64
CA ASP A 303 5.09 -2.64 -7.49
C ASP A 303 4.71 -3.00 -6.04
N CYS A 304 4.66 -2.00 -5.15
CA CYS A 304 4.09 -2.17 -3.80
C CYS A 304 2.64 -2.65 -3.86
N SER A 305 2.21 -3.51 -2.92
CA SER A 305 0.86 -4.07 -2.92
C SER A 305 -0.22 -3.09 -2.43
N THR A 306 -0.62 -2.14 -3.28
CA THR A 306 -1.67 -1.15 -2.99
C THR A 306 -3.05 -1.59 -3.48
N LEU A 307 -4.08 -1.04 -2.84
CA LEU A 307 -5.50 -1.13 -3.22
C LEU A 307 -6.14 0.27 -3.23
N GLY A 308 -7.42 0.35 -3.60
CA GLY A 308 -8.25 1.53 -3.30
C GLY A 308 -8.04 1.98 -1.84
N GLY A 309 -8.11 3.28 -1.56
CA GLY A 309 -7.77 3.84 -0.25
C GLY A 309 -6.28 4.16 -0.03
N ASN A 310 -5.35 3.55 -0.79
CA ASN A 310 -3.95 4.02 -0.84
C ASN A 310 -3.76 5.29 -1.67
N SER A 311 -4.80 5.75 -2.37
CA SER A 311 -4.78 7.05 -3.04
C SER A 311 -4.34 8.14 -2.07
N GLY A 312 -3.22 8.79 -2.38
CA GLY A 312 -2.61 9.85 -1.59
C GLY A 312 -1.52 9.37 -0.67
N SER A 313 -1.19 8.07 -0.68
CA SER A 313 -0.08 7.51 0.08
C SER A 313 1.28 8.02 -0.44
N PRO A 314 2.23 8.27 0.46
CA PRO A 314 3.61 8.54 0.06
C PRO A 314 4.29 7.26 -0.43
N VAL A 315 5.07 7.38 -1.51
CA VAL A 315 6.08 6.41 -1.92
C VAL A 315 7.41 6.89 -1.34
N LEU A 316 7.92 6.18 -0.34
CA LEU A 316 9.14 6.55 0.37
C LEU A 316 10.32 5.69 -0.05
N ASP A 317 11.48 6.31 -0.14
CA ASP A 317 12.74 5.61 -0.32
C ASP A 317 13.07 4.75 0.91
N LEU A 318 13.46 3.50 0.71
CA LEU A 318 13.78 2.61 1.84
C LEU A 318 15.12 2.95 2.52
N VAL A 319 16.05 3.61 1.83
CA VAL A 319 17.40 3.87 2.33
C VAL A 319 17.43 5.13 3.19
N ASP A 320 16.78 6.20 2.74
CA ASP A 320 16.86 7.51 3.39
C ASP A 320 15.50 8.06 3.89
N HIS A 321 14.41 7.32 3.68
CA HIS A 321 13.05 7.68 4.12
C HIS A 321 12.52 8.99 3.54
N ARG A 322 13.11 9.50 2.46
CA ARG A 322 12.57 10.65 1.75
C ARG A 322 11.37 10.23 0.91
N VAL A 323 10.36 11.10 0.84
CA VAL A 323 9.21 10.90 -0.05
C VAL A 323 9.67 11.16 -1.48
N LEU A 324 9.62 10.10 -2.29
CA LEU A 324 9.91 10.14 -3.71
C LEU A 324 8.66 10.48 -4.52
N GLY A 325 7.50 9.96 -4.12
CA GLY A 325 6.28 10.10 -4.94
C GLY A 325 4.98 10.18 -4.16
N LEU A 326 3.94 10.66 -4.84
CA LEU A 326 2.55 10.62 -4.39
C LEU A 326 1.79 9.54 -5.17
N HIS A 327 1.47 8.42 -4.52
CA HIS A 327 0.68 7.35 -5.14
C HIS A 327 -0.73 7.85 -5.49
N TYR A 328 -1.21 7.54 -6.69
CA TYR A 328 -2.56 7.95 -7.14
C TYR A 328 -3.39 6.84 -7.77
N GLY A 329 -2.82 5.66 -8.02
CA GLY A 329 -3.59 4.53 -8.48
C GLY A 329 -2.74 3.38 -8.99
N GLY A 330 -3.42 2.35 -9.47
CA GLY A 330 -2.77 1.16 -9.99
C GLY A 330 -3.63 0.43 -10.99
N ARG A 331 -2.99 -0.41 -11.79
CA ARG A 331 -3.66 -1.32 -12.70
C ARG A 331 -3.11 -2.73 -12.46
N TYR A 332 -4.01 -3.63 -12.09
CA TYR A 332 -3.71 -5.04 -11.89
C TYR A 332 -2.94 -5.64 -13.07
N GLY A 333 -1.84 -6.33 -12.80
CA GLY A 333 -0.93 -6.88 -13.81
C GLY A 333 -0.02 -5.88 -14.53
N PHE A 334 -0.14 -4.57 -14.29
CA PHE A 334 0.69 -3.54 -14.95
C PHE A 334 1.55 -2.71 -13.98
N GLY A 335 1.07 -2.51 -12.76
CA GLY A 335 1.79 -1.80 -11.70
C GLY A 335 1.01 -0.62 -11.15
N ASN A 336 1.63 0.03 -10.18
CA ASN A 336 1.11 1.20 -9.49
C ASN A 336 1.82 2.45 -9.95
N TYR A 337 1.15 3.59 -9.81
CA TYR A 337 1.57 4.87 -10.35
C TYR A 337 1.63 5.92 -9.25
N ALA A 338 2.68 6.73 -9.30
CA ALA A 338 2.87 7.87 -8.42
C ALA A 338 3.39 9.08 -9.19
N VAL A 339 3.05 10.28 -8.73
CA VAL A 339 3.67 11.52 -9.21
C VAL A 339 5.09 11.61 -8.62
N PRO A 340 6.15 11.73 -9.44
CA PRO A 340 7.52 11.88 -8.94
C PRO A 340 7.73 13.29 -8.37
N LEU A 341 7.78 13.42 -7.04
CA LEU A 341 7.74 14.73 -6.38
C LEU A 341 9.01 15.57 -6.62
N TRP A 342 10.16 14.93 -6.81
CA TRP A 342 11.42 15.63 -7.11
C TRP A 342 11.39 16.44 -8.42
N GLU A 343 10.42 16.18 -9.31
CA GLU A 343 10.21 16.95 -10.54
C GLU A 343 9.41 18.26 -10.29
N LEU A 344 8.94 18.49 -9.05
CA LEU A 344 8.00 19.57 -8.69
C LEU A 344 8.56 20.58 -7.68
N VAL A 345 9.88 20.65 -7.51
CA VAL A 345 10.53 21.55 -6.53
C VAL A 345 10.15 23.01 -6.76
N ASP A 346 10.06 23.43 -8.04
CA ASP A 346 9.71 24.79 -8.44
C ASP A 346 8.20 25.01 -8.63
N ASP A 347 7.36 24.03 -8.30
CA ASP A 347 5.91 24.16 -8.46
C ASP A 347 5.33 25.25 -7.53
N PRO A 348 4.57 26.24 -8.05
CA PRO A 348 4.05 27.33 -7.25
C PRO A 348 3.07 26.92 -6.15
N LEU A 349 2.31 25.84 -6.33
CA LEU A 349 1.41 25.34 -5.30
C LEU A 349 2.22 24.71 -4.15
N LEU A 350 3.24 23.89 -4.47
CA LEU A 350 4.08 23.25 -3.46
C LEU A 350 4.96 24.29 -2.73
N GLY A 351 5.46 25.31 -3.43
CA GLY A 351 6.17 26.44 -2.82
C GLY A 351 5.31 27.24 -1.84
N ARG A 352 4.04 27.52 -2.19
CA ARG A 352 3.08 28.18 -1.27
C ARG A 352 2.76 27.34 -0.04
N ALA A 353 2.71 26.02 -0.21
CA ALA A 353 2.49 25.07 0.87
C ALA A 353 3.71 24.86 1.78
N GLN A 354 4.87 25.43 1.43
CA GLN A 354 6.13 25.28 2.18
C GLN A 354 6.48 23.80 2.42
N VAL A 355 6.40 23.01 1.35
CA VAL A 355 6.79 21.60 1.38
C VAL A 355 8.24 21.47 1.88
N ASN A 356 8.45 20.51 2.78
CA ASN A 356 9.73 20.21 3.43
C ASN A 356 10.67 19.46 2.49
N TRP A 357 11.16 20.16 1.47
CA TRP A 357 12.17 19.67 0.54
C TRP A 357 13.52 19.49 1.22
N VAL A 358 14.20 18.37 0.95
CA VAL A 358 15.55 18.05 1.47
C VAL A 358 16.53 17.57 0.41
#